data_AF-A0AA96XHU5-F1
#
_entry.id   AF-A0AA96XHU5-F1
#
_cell.length_a   1.000
_cell.length_b   1.000
_cell.length_c   1.000
_cell.angle_alpha   90.00
_cell.angle_beta   90.00
_cell.angle_gamma   90.00
#
_symmetry.space_group_name_H-M   'P 1'
#
loop_
_entity.id
_entity.type
_entity.pdbx_description
1 polymer ?
#
loop_
_entity_poly.entity_id
_entity_poly.type
_entity_poly.pdbx_seq_one_letter_code
_entity_poly.pdbx_strand_id
1 'polypeptide(L)'
;MHRRVVVLAFLALVATACSDASEAGPADSGTVLPDGGGDAGTPTRALELWTARATLAPGTPPVTYAAGRLVMHDGQLYRARSASTEQVPPEHPAVWERLPPPVDDLRTALGSEWTERGVGLQP
;
A
#
# COMPACT_ATOMS: atom_id res chain seq x y z
N MET A 1 -40.47 -39.58 -27.51
CA MET A 1 -40.50 -39.73 -26.05
C MET A 1 -40.21 -38.37 -25.42
N HIS A 2 -41.12 -37.92 -24.54
CA HIS A 2 -40.99 -36.88 -23.47
C HIS A 2 -40.50 -35.46 -23.86
N ARG A 3 -41.40 -34.46 -24.05
CA ARG A 3 -42.09 -33.56 -23.05
C ARG A 3 -41.11 -32.51 -22.48
N ARG A 4 -41.31 -31.17 -22.44
CA ARG A 4 -42.45 -30.21 -22.32
C ARG A 4 -41.93 -28.83 -22.86
N VAL A 5 -42.54 -28.02 -23.74
CA VAL A 5 -43.75 -27.12 -23.75
C VAL A 5 -43.85 -26.04 -22.63
N VAL A 6 -44.10 -24.79 -23.08
CA VAL A 6 -44.70 -23.57 -22.45
C VAL A 6 -43.69 -22.60 -21.79
N VAL A 7 -43.33 -21.41 -22.31
CA VAL A 7 -44.02 -20.21 -22.90
C VAL A 7 -44.44 -19.16 -21.84
N LEU A 8 -44.23 -17.88 -22.18
CA LEU A 8 -44.76 -16.60 -21.63
C LEU A 8 -44.04 -16.02 -20.40
N ALA A 9 -43.93 -14.70 -20.22
CA ALA A 9 -44.08 -13.52 -21.06
C ALA A 9 -43.72 -12.29 -20.19
N PHE A 10 -43.25 -11.23 -20.87
CA PHE A 10 -43.41 -9.80 -20.58
C PHE A 10 -43.69 -9.33 -19.14
N LEU A 11 -42.81 -8.43 -18.65
CA LEU A 11 -43.29 -7.17 -18.10
C LEU A 11 -42.26 -6.06 -18.34
N ALA A 12 -42.61 -5.13 -19.23
CA ALA A 12 -42.02 -3.80 -19.27
C ALA A 12 -42.80 -2.91 -18.28
N LEU A 13 -42.10 -2.13 -17.45
CA LEU A 13 -42.69 -1.02 -16.72
C LEU A 13 -41.89 0.25 -17.05
N VAL A 14 -42.62 1.29 -17.46
CA VAL A 14 -42.13 2.56 -18.00
C VAL A 14 -42.32 3.69 -16.97
N ALA A 15 -41.35 4.61 -16.97
CA ALA A 15 -41.37 6.02 -16.53
C ALA A 15 -41.51 6.34 -15.02
N THR A 16 -40.57 7.12 -14.48
CA THR A 16 -40.57 8.60 -14.52
C THR A 16 -39.40 9.12 -13.69
N ALA A 17 -38.72 10.14 -14.20
CA ALA A 17 -37.74 10.90 -13.43
C ALA A 17 -38.43 11.71 -12.33
N CYS A 18 -37.97 11.56 -11.09
CA CYS A 18 -38.03 12.63 -10.09
C CYS A 18 -36.59 12.91 -9.67
N SER A 19 -36.06 14.02 -10.15
CA SER A 19 -34.94 14.70 -9.53
C SER A 19 -35.31 15.00 -8.07
N ASP A 20 -34.50 14.54 -7.13
CA ASP A 20 -34.31 15.29 -5.89
C ASP A 20 -32.83 15.22 -5.53
N ALA A 21 -32.25 16.41 -5.44
CA ALA A 21 -30.87 16.62 -5.10
C ALA A 21 -30.69 16.30 -3.62
N SER A 22 -29.99 15.21 -3.32
CA SER A 22 -29.35 15.03 -2.02
C SER A 22 -27.88 14.80 -2.29
N GLU A 23 -27.16 15.92 -2.26
CA GLU A 23 -25.73 16.12 -2.06
C GLU A 23 -24.94 14.82 -1.75
N ALA A 24 -24.63 14.03 -2.78
CA ALA A 24 -23.60 13.02 -2.68
C ALA A 24 -22.28 13.76 -2.90
N GLY A 25 -21.47 13.84 -1.84
CA GLY A 25 -20.13 14.43 -1.86
C GLY A 25 -19.29 13.89 -3.03
N PRO A 26 -18.19 14.58 -3.38
CA PRO A 26 -17.41 14.25 -4.57
C PRO A 26 -17.13 12.75 -4.57
N ALA A 27 -17.63 12.08 -5.62
CA ALA A 27 -17.32 10.68 -5.88
C ALA A 27 -15.82 10.52 -5.66
N ASP A 28 -15.47 9.63 -4.73
CA ASP A 28 -14.11 9.27 -4.33
C ASP A 28 -13.34 8.92 -5.61
N SER A 29 -12.78 9.97 -6.19
CA SER A 29 -11.84 9.91 -7.29
C SER A 29 -10.64 9.30 -6.63
N GLY A 30 -10.44 8.01 -6.89
CA GLY A 30 -9.41 7.18 -6.29
C GLY A 30 -8.20 8.05 -5.98
N THR A 31 -8.03 8.32 -4.69
CA THR A 31 -6.97 9.21 -4.23
C THR A 31 -5.67 8.50 -4.53
N VAL A 32 -5.12 8.77 -5.71
CA VAL A 32 -3.69 8.65 -5.95
C VAL A 32 -3.11 9.63 -4.95
N LEU A 33 -2.66 9.11 -3.81
CA LEU A 33 -1.78 9.85 -2.94
C LEU A 33 -0.64 10.32 -3.85
N PRO A 34 -0.45 11.64 -4.07
CA PRO A 34 0.67 12.09 -4.85
C PRO A 34 1.91 11.49 -4.19
N ASP A 35 2.67 10.72 -4.97
CA ASP A 35 3.95 10.17 -4.55
C ASP A 35 4.70 11.27 -3.80
N GLY A 36 4.97 11.02 -2.51
CA GLY A 36 5.34 12.06 -1.57
C GLY A 36 6.42 12.98 -2.12
N GLY A 37 6.03 14.21 -2.47
CA GLY A 37 6.88 15.40 -2.66
C GLY A 37 8.17 15.23 -3.49
N GLY A 38 8.28 14.23 -4.35
CA GLY A 38 9.47 13.97 -5.15
C GLY A 38 9.11 14.06 -6.63
N ASP A 39 9.99 14.69 -7.42
CA ASP A 39 9.88 14.69 -8.88
C ASP A 39 9.63 13.26 -9.36
N ALA A 40 8.63 13.09 -10.23
CA ALA A 40 8.27 11.81 -10.83
C ALA A 40 9.53 11.14 -11.39
N GLY A 41 10.04 10.12 -10.69
CA GLY A 41 11.33 9.49 -10.98
C GLY A 41 12.25 9.34 -9.77
N THR A 42 11.98 10.02 -8.66
CA THR A 42 12.69 9.76 -7.41
C THR A 42 12.17 8.45 -6.82
N PRO A 43 12.99 7.39 -6.68
CA PRO A 43 12.54 6.18 -6.03
C PRO A 43 12.31 6.51 -4.55
N THR A 44 11.07 6.82 -4.18
CA THR A 44 10.66 6.77 -2.79
C THR A 44 10.92 5.34 -2.34
N ARG A 45 11.81 5.18 -1.35
CA ARG A 45 12.06 3.88 -0.74
C ARG A 45 10.76 3.50 -0.02
N ALA A 46 9.85 2.82 -0.72
CA ALA A 46 8.59 2.41 -0.12
C ALA A 46 8.89 1.35 0.94
N LEU A 47 8.97 1.83 2.17
CA LEU A 47 8.91 1.07 3.40
C LEU A 47 7.45 0.79 3.69
N GLU A 48 7.12 -0.45 3.99
CA GLU A 48 5.76 -0.88 4.30
C GLU A 48 5.73 -1.72 5.58
N LEU A 49 4.56 -1.81 6.22
CA LEU A 49 4.36 -2.74 7.32
C LEU A 49 4.27 -4.17 6.75
N TRP A 50 4.95 -5.12 7.38
CA TRP A 50 4.84 -6.53 6.99
C TRP A 50 3.44 -7.05 7.29
N THR A 51 2.87 -7.80 6.34
CA THR A 51 1.65 -8.57 6.52
C THR A 51 1.70 -9.86 5.69
N ALA A 52 1.07 -10.92 6.18
CA ALA A 52 0.88 -12.14 5.39
C ALA A 52 -0.10 -11.92 4.23
N ARG A 53 -1.16 -11.13 4.44
CA ARG A 53 -2.25 -10.88 3.48
C ARG A 53 -2.72 -9.43 3.55
N ALA A 54 -3.16 -8.92 2.40
CA ALA A 54 -3.91 -7.67 2.37
C ALA A 54 -5.25 -7.87 3.12
N THR A 55 -5.75 -6.85 3.81
CA THR A 55 -7.00 -6.95 4.62
C THR A 55 -8.19 -6.23 3.99
N LEU A 56 -8.07 -5.77 2.74
CA LEU A 56 -9.07 -4.94 2.07
C LEU A 56 -10.43 -5.64 1.87
N ALA A 57 -10.45 -6.96 1.68
CA ALA A 57 -11.68 -7.74 1.49
C ALA A 57 -11.48 -9.22 1.87
N PRO A 58 -12.57 -9.99 2.10
CA PRO A 58 -12.48 -11.45 2.23
C PRO A 58 -11.85 -12.10 0.99
N GLY A 59 -10.99 -13.11 1.20
CA GLY A 59 -10.37 -13.87 0.11
C GLY A 59 -9.20 -13.16 -0.59
N THR A 60 -8.64 -12.12 0.01
CA THR A 60 -7.44 -11.45 -0.49
C THR A 60 -6.24 -12.40 -0.61
N PRO A 61 -5.43 -12.23 -1.67
CA PRO A 61 -4.25 -13.06 -1.88
C PRO A 61 -3.15 -12.73 -0.85
N PRO A 62 -2.20 -13.66 -0.64
CA PRO A 62 -0.95 -13.37 0.08
C PRO A 62 -0.18 -12.21 -0.53
N VAL A 63 0.49 -11.43 0.32
CA VAL A 63 1.43 -10.41 -0.14
C VAL A 63 2.76 -11.07 -0.48
N THR A 64 3.31 -10.72 -1.65
CA THR A 64 4.63 -11.17 -2.08
C THR A 64 5.58 -9.98 -2.15
N TYR A 65 6.63 -10.04 -1.36
CA TYR A 65 7.69 -9.05 -1.31
C TYR A 65 8.81 -9.45 -2.26
N ALA A 66 9.20 -8.56 -3.17
CA ALA A 66 10.35 -8.79 -4.04
C ALA A 66 11.68 -8.75 -3.25
N ALA A 67 12.75 -9.32 -3.82
CA ALA A 67 14.09 -9.18 -3.24
C ALA A 67 14.47 -7.68 -3.13
N GLY A 68 15.14 -7.33 -2.04
CA GLY A 68 15.54 -5.95 -1.71
C GLY A 68 14.44 -5.10 -1.06
N ARG A 69 13.20 -5.59 -0.95
CA ARG A 69 12.11 -4.83 -0.33
C ARG A 69 12.32 -4.61 1.16
N LEU A 70 11.91 -3.44 1.64
CA LEU A 70 12.02 -3.02 3.04
C LEU A 70 10.67 -3.12 3.72
N VAL A 71 10.63 -3.83 4.84
CA VAL A 71 9.42 -3.98 5.66
C VAL A 71 9.70 -3.67 7.12
N MET A 72 8.69 -3.17 7.83
CA MET A 72 8.69 -3.08 9.29
C MET A 72 7.91 -4.26 9.87
N HIS A 73 8.46 -4.94 10.88
CA HIS A 73 7.75 -5.96 11.65
C HIS A 73 8.07 -5.78 13.14
N ASP A 74 7.04 -5.59 13.98
CA ASP A 74 7.18 -5.30 15.42
C ASP A 74 8.22 -4.22 15.73
N GLY A 75 8.21 -3.14 14.95
CA GLY A 75 9.14 -2.01 15.11
C GLY A 75 10.59 -2.30 14.68
N GLN A 76 10.87 -3.46 14.09
CA GLN A 76 12.17 -3.81 13.55
C GLN A 76 12.15 -3.73 12.02
N LEU A 77 13.22 -3.16 11.46
CA LEU A 77 13.40 -3.01 10.02
C LEU A 77 14.02 -4.28 9.42
N TYR A 78 13.45 -4.79 8.33
CA TYR A 78 13.96 -5.94 7.60
C TYR A 78 14.09 -5.64 6.09
N ARG A 79 15.05 -6.33 5.44
CA ARG A 79 15.22 -6.37 4.00
C ARG A 79 15.05 -7.80 3.49
N ALA A 80 14.23 -8.00 2.47
CA ALA A 80 14.12 -9.28 1.78
C ALA A 80 15.42 -9.60 1.02
N ARG A 81 16.04 -10.75 1.26
CA ARG A 81 17.20 -11.27 0.51
C ARG A 81 16.77 -11.91 -0.81
N SER A 82 15.60 -12.54 -0.82
CA SER A 82 14.95 -13.16 -1.98
C SER A 82 13.46 -12.82 -1.95
N ALA A 83 12.72 -13.16 -3.03
CA ALA A 83 11.27 -13.03 -3.00
C ALA A 83 10.67 -13.84 -1.83
N SER A 84 9.65 -13.27 -1.17
CA SER A 84 9.11 -13.79 0.08
C SER A 84 7.59 -13.61 0.15
N THR A 85 6.88 -14.69 0.49
CA THR A 85 5.42 -14.76 0.63
C THR A 85 5.11 -15.52 1.92
N GLU A 86 4.27 -14.95 2.79
CA GLU A 86 3.83 -15.54 4.08
C GLU A 86 4.95 -15.98 5.05
N GLN A 87 6.21 -15.66 4.75
CA GLN A 87 7.35 -15.95 5.62
C GLN A 87 7.60 -14.77 6.56
N VAL A 88 7.28 -14.97 7.84
CA VAL A 88 7.44 -14.00 8.91
C VAL A 88 8.93 -13.61 9.06
N PRO A 89 9.31 -12.32 9.09
CA PRO A 89 10.71 -11.89 9.05
C PRO A 89 11.63 -12.47 10.14
N PRO A 90 11.31 -12.38 11.45
CA PRO A 90 12.18 -12.94 12.49
C PRO A 90 12.31 -14.48 12.43
N GLU A 91 11.31 -15.18 11.89
CA GLU A 91 11.28 -16.65 11.83
C GLU A 91 12.05 -17.20 10.62
N HIS A 92 12.30 -16.37 9.60
CA HIS A 92 12.91 -16.78 8.33
C HIS A 92 14.17 -15.96 7.99
N PRO A 93 15.24 -16.04 8.81
CA PRO A 93 16.45 -15.21 8.64
C PRO A 93 17.26 -15.52 7.36
N ALA A 94 17.03 -16.68 6.74
CA ALA A 94 17.59 -17.00 5.43
C ALA A 94 16.99 -16.14 4.30
N VAL A 95 15.75 -15.68 4.47
CA VAL A 95 15.00 -14.86 3.51
C VAL A 95 14.98 -13.39 3.92
N TRP A 96 15.01 -13.09 5.22
CA TRP A 96 14.94 -11.73 5.74
C TRP A 96 16.22 -11.34 6.49
N GLU A 97 16.81 -10.22 6.07
CA GLU A 97 17.90 -9.57 6.77
C GLU A 97 17.35 -8.54 7.74
N ARG A 98 17.62 -8.70 9.04
CA ARG A 98 17.36 -7.63 10.00
C ARG A 98 18.37 -6.50 9.77
N LEU A 99 17.86 -5.28 9.61
CA LEU A 99 18.66 -4.08 9.47
C LEU A 99 18.82 -3.40 10.85
N PRO A 100 19.90 -2.63 11.05
CA PRO A 100 19.99 -1.74 12.20
C PRO A 100 18.81 -0.75 12.19
N PRO A 101 18.37 -0.27 13.36
CA PRO A 101 17.37 0.79 13.43
C PRO A 101 17.84 1.99 12.61
N PRO A 102 16.94 2.65 11.87
CA PRO A 102 17.29 3.90 11.19
C PRO A 102 17.75 4.93 12.23
N VAL A 103 18.72 5.76 11.85
CA VAL A 103 19.11 6.89 12.68
C VAL A 103 17.92 7.85 12.73
N ASP A 104 17.38 8.05 13.92
CA ASP A 104 16.21 8.92 14.15
C ASP A 104 16.58 10.41 14.05
N ASP A 105 17.85 10.73 14.33
CA ASP A 105 18.37 12.08 14.23
C ASP A 105 18.80 12.44 12.79
N LEU A 106 18.32 13.57 12.29
CA LEU A 106 18.91 14.21 11.13
C LEU A 106 20.30 14.73 11.51
N ARG A 107 21.37 14.12 11.00
CA ARG A 107 22.75 14.64 11.15
C ARG A 107 23.17 15.33 9.86
N THR A 108 23.68 16.55 9.99
CA THR A 108 24.18 17.33 8.85
C THR A 108 25.70 17.43 8.91
N ALA A 109 26.34 17.35 7.75
CA ALA A 109 27.79 17.49 7.66
C ALA A 109 28.19 18.96 7.92
N LEU A 110 29.23 19.18 8.71
CA LEU A 110 29.78 20.52 8.96
C LEU A 110 30.06 21.26 7.64
N GLY A 111 29.61 22.51 7.54
CA GLY A 111 29.75 23.33 6.34
C GLY A 111 28.73 23.06 5.24
N SER A 112 27.75 22.19 5.46
CA SER A 112 26.59 22.09 4.55
C SER A 112 25.64 23.27 4.72
N GLU A 113 24.90 23.61 3.67
CA GLU A 113 23.85 24.66 3.72
C GLU A 113 22.82 24.39 4.84
N TRP A 114 22.61 23.13 5.20
CA TRP A 114 21.69 22.72 6.25
C TRP A 114 22.24 22.99 7.64
N THR A 115 23.54 22.73 7.85
CA THR A 115 24.22 23.07 9.10
C THR A 115 24.27 24.59 9.32
N GLU A 116 24.51 25.37 8.27
CA GLU A 116 24.49 26.85 8.35
C GLU A 116 23.10 27.40 8.73
N ARG A 117 22.03 26.69 8.35
CA ARG A 117 20.65 26.99 8.71
C ARG A 117 20.26 26.44 10.09
N GLY A 118 21.19 25.84 10.83
CA GLY A 118 20.93 25.24 12.15
C GLY A 118 20.08 23.97 12.10
N VAL A 119 20.03 23.29 10.94
CA VAL A 119 19.23 22.08 10.74
C VAL A 119 20.08 20.83 11.04
N GLY A 120 19.53 19.93 11.85
CA GLY A 120 20.14 18.65 12.24
C GLY A 120 21.10 18.74 13.42
N LEU A 121 21.40 17.58 14.04
CA LEU A 121 22.39 17.46 15.10
C LEU A 121 23.80 17.51 14.49
N GLN A 122 24.67 18.32 15.10
CA GLN A 122 26.09 18.33 14.79
C GLN A 122 26.76 17.06 15.34
N PRO A 123 27.74 16.48 14.63
CA PRO A 123 28.47 15.29 15.08
C PRO A 123 29.29 15.53 16.36
#